data_AF-A0A6V7I2U8-F1
#
_entry.id   AF-A0A6V7I2U8-F1
#
_cell.length_a   1.000
_cell.length_b   1.000
_cell.length_c   1.000
_cell.angle_alpha   90.00
_cell.angle_beta   90.00
_cell.angle_gamma   90.00
#
_symmetry.space_group_name_H-M   'P 1'
#
loop_
_entity.id
_entity.type
_entity.pdbx_description
1 polymer ?
#
loop_
_entity_poly.entity_id
_entity_poly.type
_entity_poly.pdbx_seq_one_letter_code
_entity_poly.pdbx_strand_id
1 'polypeptide(L)'
;DSNLHVVVATPEYDPEIDAQLEPYLFEFVAEHRGSVSAEHGIGFKKTKYLGFSKHQSAIDLMRQMKSMMDPNGILNPYKVLPP
;
A
#
# COMPACT_ATOMS: atom_id res chain seq x y z
N ASP A 1 -10.90 17.55 -0.12
CA ASP A 1 -10.56 16.12 0.03
C ASP A 1 -9.25 15.85 0.76
N SER A 2 -8.37 16.86 0.91
CA SER A 2 -7.05 16.66 1.55
C SER A 2 -6.27 15.49 0.94
N ASN A 3 -6.35 15.36 -0.40
CA ASN A 3 -5.70 14.34 -1.20
C ASN A 3 -4.55 14.99 -2.00
N LEU A 4 -3.32 14.54 -1.76
CA LEU A 4 -2.11 15.07 -2.41
C LEU A 4 -1.54 14.04 -3.39
N HIS A 5 -1.32 14.49 -4.63
CA HIS A 5 -0.65 13.71 -5.67
C HIS A 5 0.81 14.14 -5.73
N VAL A 6 1.70 13.27 -5.22
CA VAL A 6 3.14 13.50 -5.24
C VAL A 6 3.75 12.76 -6.43
N VAL A 7 4.54 13.48 -7.24
CA VAL A 7 5.30 12.92 -8.36
C VAL A 7 6.72 13.44 -8.27
N VAL A 8 7.69 12.53 -8.33
CA VAL A 8 9.11 12.86 -8.47
C VAL A 8 9.52 12.45 -9.88
N ALA A 9 10.00 13.42 -10.67
CA ALA A 9 10.42 13.19 -12.05
C ALA A 9 11.94 13.21 -12.14
N THR A 10 12.50 12.17 -12.75
CA THR A 10 13.92 12.03 -13.07
C THR A 10 14.06 11.80 -14.58
N PRO A 11 15.20 12.15 -15.21
CA PRO A 11 15.40 11.88 -16.64
C PRO A 11 15.30 10.39 -17.00
N GLU A 12 15.79 9.52 -16.10
CA GLU A 12 15.71 8.07 -16.18
C GLU A 12 15.41 7.49 -14.79
N TYR A 13 15.00 6.22 -14.72
CA TYR A 13 14.81 5.54 -13.44
C TYR A 13 16.15 5.37 -12.72
N ASP A 14 16.19 5.75 -11.44
CA ASP A 14 17.36 5.61 -10.59
C ASP A 14 16.96 4.87 -9.30
N PRO A 15 17.51 3.66 -9.05
CA PRO A 15 17.20 2.89 -7.84
C PRO A 15 17.69 3.55 -6.54
N GLU A 16 18.71 4.39 -6.59
CA GLU A 16 19.19 5.13 -5.41
C GLU A 16 18.23 6.25 -5.02
N ILE A 17 17.58 6.88 -6.01
CA ILE A 17 16.52 7.86 -5.77
C ILE A 17 15.27 7.15 -5.26
N ASP A 18 14.87 6.03 -5.86
CA ASP A 18 13.70 5.24 -5.42
C ASP A 18 13.85 4.79 -3.95
N ALA A 19 15.02 4.28 -3.57
CA ALA A 19 15.32 3.86 -2.20
C ALA A 19 15.35 5.01 -1.18
N GLN A 20 15.52 6.26 -1.62
CA GLN A 20 15.39 7.44 -0.75
C GLN A 20 13.94 7.88 -0.58
N LEU A 21 13.08 7.59 -1.55
CA LEU A 21 11.65 7.92 -1.50
C LEU A 21 10.86 6.86 -0.73
N GLU A 22 11.15 5.57 -0.96
CA GLU A 22 10.52 4.44 -0.30
C GLU A 22 11.51 3.75 0.66
N PRO A 23 11.22 3.64 1.97
CA PRO A 23 9.90 3.82 2.61
C PRO A 23 9.62 5.24 3.18
N TYR A 24 10.56 6.19 3.08
CA TYR A 24 10.48 7.50 3.75
C TYR A 24 9.13 8.21 3.59
N LEU A 25 8.60 8.29 2.37
CA LEU A 25 7.32 8.95 2.13
C LEU A 25 6.15 8.26 2.85
N PHE A 26 6.15 6.93 2.94
CA PHE A 26 5.08 6.19 3.61
C PHE A 26 5.18 6.29 5.12
N GLU A 27 6.40 6.29 5.67
CA GLU A 27 6.65 6.54 7.09
C GLU A 27 6.19 7.94 7.49
N PHE A 28 6.57 8.96 6.71
CA PHE A 28 6.13 10.34 6.93
C PHE A 28 4.61 10.48 6.92
N VAL A 29 3.93 9.85 5.95
CA VAL A 29 2.45 9.85 5.89
C VAL A 29 1.85 9.16 7.13
N ALA A 30 2.45 8.06 7.59
CA ALA A 30 1.97 7.32 8.76
C ALA A 30 2.13 8.11 10.06
N GLU A 31 3.24 8.82 10.25
CA GLU A 31 3.48 9.71 11.40
C GLU A 31 2.39 10.78 11.54
N HIS A 32 1.91 11.27 10.41
CA HIS A 32 0.83 12.25 10.33
C HIS A 32 -0.57 11.61 10.33
N ARG A 33 -0.67 10.29 10.58
CA ARG A 33 -1.92 9.50 10.55
C ARG A 33 -2.67 9.62 9.22
N GLY A 34 -1.94 9.77 8.12
CA GLY A 34 -2.46 9.88 6.77
C GLY A 34 -2.69 8.51 6.09
N SER A 35 -3.26 8.55 4.88
CA SER A 35 -3.43 7.37 4.03
C SER A 35 -2.34 7.28 2.97
N VAL A 36 -1.58 6.19 2.93
CA VAL A 36 -0.55 5.92 1.89
C VAL A 36 -1.15 5.75 0.48
N SER A 37 -2.46 5.57 0.40
CA SER A 37 -3.22 5.60 -0.84
C SER A 37 -4.59 6.20 -0.58
N ALA A 38 -4.79 7.46 -0.96
CA ALA A 38 -6.07 8.14 -0.81
C ALA A 38 -7.14 7.53 -1.73
N GLU A 39 -6.81 7.32 -3.01
CA GLU A 39 -7.80 6.88 -4.02
C GLU A 39 -7.32 5.75 -4.96
N HIS A 40 -6.02 5.63 -5.24
CA HIS A 40 -5.51 4.64 -6.21
C HIS A 40 -5.51 3.19 -5.69
N GLY A 41 -5.86 2.97 -4.42
CA GLY A 41 -5.87 1.64 -3.79
C GLY A 41 -4.47 1.06 -3.54
N ILE A 42 -4.41 -0.22 -3.18
CA ILE A 42 -3.16 -0.91 -2.78
C ILE A 42 -2.51 -1.65 -3.95
N GLY A 43 -3.31 -2.40 -4.70
CA GLY A 43 -2.84 -3.17 -5.87
C GLY A 43 -1.69 -4.12 -5.51
N PHE A 44 -0.70 -4.24 -6.39
CA PHE A 44 0.54 -4.99 -6.14
C PHE A 44 1.59 -4.14 -5.42
N LYS A 45 1.76 -2.89 -5.86
CA LYS A 45 2.86 -2.00 -5.45
C LYS A 45 2.86 -1.68 -3.95
N LYS A 46 1.69 -1.40 -3.36
CA LYS A 46 1.62 -0.87 -1.97
C LYS A 46 1.32 -1.94 -0.91
N THR A 47 1.36 -3.21 -1.28
CA THR A 47 1.01 -4.32 -0.37
C THR A 47 1.83 -4.31 0.92
N LYS A 48 3.14 -4.05 0.81
CA LYS A 48 4.07 -3.95 1.94
C LYS A 48 3.77 -2.80 2.89
N TYR A 49 3.03 -1.78 2.43
CA TYR A 49 2.78 -0.54 3.16
C TYR A 49 1.38 -0.44 3.75
N LEU A 50 0.55 -1.47 3.61
CA LEU A 50 -0.83 -1.46 4.11
C LEU A 50 -0.89 -1.18 5.64
N GLY A 51 0.08 -1.69 6.39
CA GLY A 51 0.19 -1.50 7.85
C GLY A 51 0.42 -0.05 8.28
N PHE A 52 0.91 0.83 7.39
CA PHE A 52 1.07 2.25 7.69
C PHE A 52 -0.25 3.01 7.80
N SER A 53 -1.33 2.50 7.17
CA SER A 53 -2.64 3.16 7.18
C SER A 53 -3.77 2.32 7.79
N LYS A 54 -3.53 1.04 8.09
CA LYS A 54 -4.53 0.14 8.67
C LYS A 54 -3.97 -0.61 9.86
N HIS A 55 -4.76 -0.64 10.93
CA HIS A 55 -4.46 -1.45 12.10
C HIS A 55 -4.52 -2.95 11.78
N GLN A 56 -3.73 -3.75 12.49
CA GLN A 56 -3.62 -5.19 12.26
C GLN A 56 -4.99 -5.89 12.29
N SER A 57 -5.86 -5.54 13.24
CA SER A 57 -7.22 -6.11 13.35
C SER A 57 -8.08 -5.88 12.10
N ALA A 58 -7.94 -4.73 11.43
CA ALA A 58 -8.65 -4.47 10.18
C ALA A 58 -8.11 -5.32 9.04
N ILE A 59 -6.78 -5.49 8.98
CA ILE A 59 -6.12 -6.34 7.98
C ILE A 59 -6.53 -7.81 8.18
N ASP A 60 -6.61 -8.28 9.42
CA ASP A 60 -7.01 -9.65 9.73
C ASP A 60 -8.46 -9.93 9.32
N LEU A 61 -9.37 -8.96 9.56
CA LEU A 61 -10.74 -9.05 9.07
C LEU A 61 -10.80 -9.12 7.54
N MET A 62 -10.02 -8.27 6.84
CA MET A 62 -9.94 -8.31 5.39
C MET A 62 -9.46 -9.68 4.87
N ARG A 63 -8.48 -10.29 5.53
CA ARG A 63 -8.00 -11.65 5.20
C ARG A 63 -9.10 -12.70 5.40
N GLN A 64 -9.83 -12.65 6.52
CA GLN A 64 -10.94 -13.57 6.76
C GLN A 64 -12.02 -13.47 5.67
N MET A 65 -12.39 -12.24 5.28
CA MET A 65 -13.32 -12.02 4.18
C MET A 65 -12.79 -12.58 2.85
N LYS A 66 -11.50 -12.36 2.54
CA LYS A 66 -10.87 -12.89 1.33
C LYS A 66 -10.89 -14.42 1.31
N SER A 67 -10.55 -15.08 2.41
CA SER A 67 -10.59 -16.55 2.52
C SER A 67 -12.00 -17.12 2.43
N MET A 68 -13.01 -16.40 2.95
CA MET A 68 -14.41 -16.81 2.83
C MET A 68 -14.94 -16.73 1.39
N MET A 69 -14.56 -15.68 0.66
CA MET A 69 -15.08 -15.41 -0.68
C MET A 69 -14.26 -16.07 -1.81
N ASP A 70 -12.96 -16.26 -1.61
CA ASP A 70 -12.04 -16.84 -2.58
C ASP A 70 -11.08 -17.81 -1.87
N PRO A 71 -11.57 -18.97 -1.42
CA PRO A 71 -10.78 -19.94 -0.65
C PRO A 71 -9.60 -20.52 -1.46
N ASN A 72 -9.68 -20.52 -2.79
CA ASN A 72 -8.60 -20.99 -3.67
C ASN A 72 -7.61 -19.88 -4.04
N GLY A 73 -7.87 -18.62 -3.64
CA GLY A 73 -6.99 -17.49 -3.91
C GLY A 73 -6.78 -17.17 -5.40
N ILE A 74 -7.73 -17.54 -6.27
CA ILE A 74 -7.56 -17.39 -7.72
C ILE A 74 -7.83 -15.96 -8.20
N LEU A 75 -8.57 -15.17 -7.42
CA LEU A 75 -8.93 -13.81 -7.79
C LEU A 75 -7.84 -12.83 -7.37
N ASN A 76 -7.05 -12.37 -8.35
CA ASN A 76 -5.99 -11.38 -8.16
C ASN A 76 -4.94 -11.78 -7.10
N PRO A 77 -4.21 -12.89 -7.31
CA PRO A 77 -3.13 -13.28 -6.42
C PRO A 77 -2.06 -12.17 -6.32
N TYR A 78 -1.35 -12.14 -5.19
CA TYR A 78 -0.25 -11.20 -4.88
C TYR A 78 -0.64 -9.73 -4.69
N LYS A 79 -1.93 -9.38 -4.78
CA LYS A 79 -2.41 -7.99 -4.66
C LYS A 79 -3.18 -7.79 -3.36
N VAL A 80 -3.17 -6.55 -2.86
CA VAL A 80 -3.90 -6.03 -1.70
C VAL A 80 -3.54 -6.71 -0.37
N LEU A 81 -3.84 -8.00 -0.26
CA LEU A 81 -3.60 -8.88 0.88
C LEU A 81 -2.72 -10.04 0.40
N PRO A 82 -1.39 -9.87 0.29
CA PRO A 82 -0.54 -11.01 0.04
C PRO A 82 -0.67 -12.05 1.18
N PRO A 83 -0.45 -13.35 0.90
CA PRO A 83 -0.51 -14.41 1.89
C PRO A 83 0.40 -14.13 3.10
#